data_AF-A0AAV4D5N9-F1
#
_entry.id   AF-A0AAV4D5N9-F1
#
_cell.length_a   1.000
_cell.length_b   1.000
_cell.length_c   1.000
_cell.angle_alpha   90.00
_cell.angle_beta   90.00
_cell.angle_gamma   90.00
#
_symmetry.space_group_name_H-M   'P 1'
#
loop_
_entity.id
_entity.type
_entity.pdbx_description
1 polymer ?
#
loop_
_entity_poly.entity_id
_entity_poly.type
_entity_poly.pdbx_seq_one_letter_code
_entity_poly.pdbx_strand_id
1 'polypeptide(L)'
;MSKRLRDTIIGLHAVQGCDSTNCFGGKGKLKALKMLQGDQDHQDPFSRFGILETISGQDMQVIVTFVCQLYGKPSHTSVDKVRQCFKVKKGILSNSEGVDLNQMPPCQDLLKLHT
;
A
#
# COMPACT_ATOMS: atom_id res chain seq x y z
N MET A 1 16.66 -16.82 -0.60
CA MET A 1 15.31 -16.22 -0.44
C MET A 1 14.36 -17.28 0.10
N SER A 2 13.69 -17.06 1.24
CA SER A 2 12.84 -18.08 1.89
C SER A 2 11.59 -18.40 1.05
N LYS A 3 10.98 -19.58 1.24
CA LYS A 3 9.73 -19.97 0.54
C LYS A 3 8.61 -18.97 0.83
N ARG A 4 8.39 -18.67 2.11
CA ARG A 4 7.38 -17.71 2.59
C ARG A 4 7.46 -16.37 1.88
N LEU A 5 8.65 -15.79 1.74
CA LEU A 5 8.85 -14.51 1.07
C LEU A 5 8.60 -14.56 -0.44
N ARG A 6 8.75 -15.72 -1.11
CA ARG A 6 8.39 -15.84 -2.53
C ARG A 6 6.88 -15.76 -2.71
N ASP A 7 6.15 -16.40 -1.81
CA ASP A 7 4.69 -16.46 -1.86
C ASP A 7 4.06 -15.07 -1.64
N THR A 8 4.77 -14.14 -0.98
CA THR A 8 4.30 -12.77 -0.78
C THR A 8 4.54 -11.81 -1.94
N ILE A 9 5.38 -12.18 -2.92
CA ILE A 9 5.68 -11.29 -4.06
C ILE A 9 4.43 -11.00 -4.89
N ILE A 10 3.57 -11.99 -5.06
CA ILE A 10 2.33 -11.85 -5.83
C ILE A 10 1.42 -10.82 -5.14
N GLY A 11 1.19 -10.97 -3.83
CA GLY A 11 0.43 -9.99 -3.06
C GLY A 11 1.08 -8.61 -3.06
N LEU A 12 2.41 -8.53 -3.00
CA LEU A 12 3.11 -7.25 -3.09
C LEU A 12 2.91 -6.58 -4.45
N HIS A 13 2.97 -7.36 -5.53
CA HIS A 13 2.69 -6.88 -6.88
C HIS A 13 1.25 -6.40 -7.01
N ALA A 14 0.28 -7.17 -6.51
CA ALA A 14 -1.13 -6.79 -6.49
C ALA A 14 -1.32 -5.47 -5.73
N VAL A 15 -0.81 -5.35 -4.49
CA VAL A 15 -0.93 -4.13 -3.68
C VAL A 15 -0.34 -2.90 -4.37
N GLN A 16 0.88 -3.02 -4.93
CA GLN A 16 1.57 -1.86 -5.50
C GLN A 16 1.09 -1.48 -6.90
N GLY A 17 0.15 -2.23 -7.48
CA GLY A 17 -0.37 -2.03 -8.83
C GLY A 17 0.16 -3.03 -9.85
N CYS A 18 -0.76 -3.50 -10.70
CA CYS A 18 -0.51 -4.34 -11.88
C CYS A 18 -1.07 -3.68 -13.15
N ASP A 19 -1.11 -4.37 -14.29
CA ASP A 19 -1.55 -3.78 -15.57
C ASP A 19 -2.97 -3.19 -15.52
N SER A 20 -3.82 -3.64 -14.59
CA SER A 20 -5.19 -3.16 -14.40
C SER A 20 -5.35 -2.08 -13.32
N THR A 21 -4.31 -1.77 -12.54
CA THR A 21 -4.39 -0.85 -11.40
C THR A 21 -3.19 0.08 -11.30
N ASN A 22 -3.43 1.33 -10.89
CA ASN A 22 -2.37 2.33 -10.84
C ASN A 22 -1.26 1.97 -9.84
N CYS A 23 -0.02 2.18 -10.24
CA CYS A 23 1.14 1.99 -9.37
C CYS A 23 1.29 3.12 -8.35
N PHE A 24 1.83 2.81 -7.17
CA PHE A 24 2.11 3.82 -6.14
C PHE A 24 3.28 4.73 -6.55
N GLY A 25 2.95 5.92 -7.07
CA GLY A 25 3.93 6.91 -7.51
C GLY A 25 4.93 7.28 -6.42
N GLY A 26 6.23 7.28 -6.77
CA GLY A 26 7.31 7.59 -5.83
C GLY A 26 7.56 6.52 -4.76
N LYS A 27 6.87 5.36 -4.79
CA LYS A 27 7.09 4.23 -3.87
C LYS A 27 7.74 3.06 -4.60
N GLY A 28 9.08 3.06 -4.62
CA GLY A 28 9.85 2.01 -5.30
C GLY A 28 9.59 0.61 -4.74
N LYS A 29 9.52 -0.40 -5.63
CA LYS A 29 9.35 -1.83 -5.29
C LYS A 29 10.38 -2.33 -4.28
N LEU A 30 11.63 -1.86 -4.40
CA LEU A 30 12.71 -2.23 -3.48
C LEU A 30 12.41 -1.82 -2.02
N LYS A 31 11.81 -0.64 -1.81
CA LYS A 31 11.46 -0.16 -0.46
C LYS A 31 10.38 -1.06 0.14
N ALA A 32 9.33 -1.33 -0.62
CA ALA A 32 8.22 -2.16 -0.16
C ALA A 32 8.67 -3.62 0.10
N LEU A 33 9.52 -4.17 -0.78
CA LEU A 33 10.10 -5.49 -0.58
C LEU A 33 10.98 -5.57 0.69
N LYS A 34 11.84 -4.56 0.93
CA LYS A 34 12.66 -4.50 2.17
C LYS A 34 11.79 -4.41 3.42
N MET A 35 10.70 -3.64 3.38
CA MET A 35 9.74 -3.56 4.49
C MET A 35 9.08 -4.91 4.75
N LEU A 36 8.63 -5.60 3.71
CA LEU A 36 8.00 -6.92 3.81
C LEU A 36 8.98 -8.02 4.27
N GLN A 37 10.26 -7.89 3.92
CA GLN A 37 11.34 -8.75 4.42
C GLN A 37 11.63 -8.53 5.90
N GLY A 38 11.56 -7.28 6.36
CA GLY A 38 11.88 -6.90 7.74
C GLY A 38 10.78 -7.20 8.75
N ASP A 39 9.57 -7.52 8.30
CA ASP A 39 8.41 -7.73 9.16
C ASP A 39 7.63 -8.99 8.74
N GLN A 40 7.68 -10.01 9.59
CA GLN A 40 7.06 -11.30 9.31
C GLN A 40 5.54 -11.27 9.45
N ASP A 41 4.98 -10.32 10.21
CA ASP A 41 3.54 -10.23 10.45
C ASP A 41 2.81 -9.78 9.17
N HIS A 42 3.49 -9.04 8.30
CA HIS A 42 3.00 -8.69 6.99
C HIS A 42 3.05 -9.87 5.99
N GLN A 43 3.85 -10.91 6.24
CA GLN A 43 4.08 -11.93 5.20
C GLN A 43 2.87 -12.84 4.98
N ASP A 44 2.17 -13.25 6.03
CA ASP A 44 1.04 -14.17 5.87
C ASP A 44 -0.14 -13.52 5.14
N PRO A 45 -0.59 -12.29 5.47
CA PRO A 45 -1.62 -11.60 4.70
C PRO A 45 -1.23 -11.38 3.24
N PHE A 46 0.03 -11.02 2.97
CA PHE A 46 0.52 -10.85 1.60
C PHE A 46 0.65 -12.15 0.81
N SER A 47 0.82 -13.30 1.46
CA SER A 47 0.82 -14.61 0.79
C SER A 47 -0.59 -15.04 0.33
N ARG A 48 -1.64 -14.40 0.83
CA ARG A 48 -3.03 -14.65 0.47
C ARG A 48 -3.59 -13.59 -0.49
N PHE A 49 -3.10 -12.35 -0.37
CA PHE A 49 -3.57 -11.23 -1.16
C PHE A 49 -3.24 -11.39 -2.65
N GLY A 50 -4.20 -11.10 -3.54
CA GLY A 50 -4.07 -11.28 -4.99
C GLY A 50 -4.04 -12.73 -5.46
N ILE A 51 -4.29 -13.69 -4.54
CA ILE A 51 -4.46 -15.12 -4.85
C ILE A 51 -5.87 -15.57 -4.46
N LEU A 52 -6.34 -15.16 -3.27
CA LEU A 52 -7.70 -15.45 -2.82
C LEU A 52 -8.67 -14.38 -3.34
N GLU A 53 -9.81 -14.84 -3.87
CA GLU A 53 -10.91 -13.97 -4.32
C GLU A 53 -11.52 -13.15 -3.17
N THR A 54 -11.46 -13.67 -1.93
CA THR A 54 -11.93 -12.95 -0.75
C THR A 54 -10.87 -13.00 0.34
N ILE A 55 -10.59 -11.84 0.94
CA ILE A 55 -9.63 -11.70 2.04
C ILE A 55 -10.36 -11.31 3.32
N SER A 56 -9.82 -11.74 4.46
CA SER A 56 -10.39 -11.38 5.75
C SER A 56 -10.20 -9.87 6.04
N GLY A 57 -11.12 -9.27 6.80
CA GLY A 57 -10.97 -7.87 7.22
C GLY A 57 -9.69 -7.61 8.03
N GLN A 58 -9.20 -8.63 8.75
CA GLN A 58 -7.94 -8.57 9.48
C GLN A 58 -6.74 -8.52 8.54
N ASP A 59 -6.69 -9.38 7.53
CA ASP A 59 -5.64 -9.37 6.50
C ASP A 59 -5.63 -8.04 5.75
N MET A 60 -6.82 -7.53 5.38
CA MET A 60 -6.94 -6.22 4.76
C MET A 60 -6.39 -5.11 5.64
N GLN A 61 -6.64 -5.17 6.94
CA GLN A 61 -6.14 -4.18 7.89
C GLN A 61 -4.62 -4.18 7.98
N VAL A 62 -3.98 -5.35 7.91
CA VAL A 62 -2.52 -5.47 7.85
C VAL A 62 -1.99 -4.82 6.57
N ILE A 63 -2.63 -5.06 5.42
CA ILE A 63 -2.23 -4.45 4.14
C ILE A 63 -2.41 -2.93 4.17
N VAL A 64 -3.52 -2.43 4.71
CA VAL A 64 -3.74 -0.99 4.89
C VAL A 64 -2.65 -0.37 5.75
N THR A 65 -2.27 -1.03 6.85
CA THR A 65 -1.23 -0.53 7.77
C THR A 65 0.14 -0.52 7.10
N PHE A 66 0.45 -1.55 6.29
CA PHE A 66 1.63 -1.59 5.45
C PHE A 66 1.68 -0.41 4.47
N VAL A 67 0.58 -0.13 3.77
CA VAL A 67 0.50 1.03 2.85
C VAL A 67 0.72 2.33 3.62
N CYS A 68 0.06 2.52 4.77
CA CYS A 68 0.28 3.69 5.62
C CYS A 68 1.76 3.87 6.00
N GLN A 69 2.44 2.79 6.40
CA GLN A 69 3.87 2.79 6.72
C GLN A 69 4.74 3.10 5.49
N LEU A 70 4.41 2.56 4.31
CA LEU A 70 5.12 2.83 3.05
C LEU A 70 5.10 4.33 2.69
N TYR A 71 3.99 4.99 3.04
CA TYR A 71 3.79 6.44 2.94
C TYR A 71 4.31 7.25 4.13
N GLY A 72 5.01 6.62 5.08
CA GLY A 72 5.65 7.28 6.22
C GLY A 72 4.70 7.63 7.37
N LYS A 73 3.57 6.90 7.48
CA LYS A 73 2.54 7.08 8.51
C LYS A 73 2.25 5.76 9.25
N PRO A 74 3.23 5.16 9.94
CA PRO A 74 3.08 3.85 10.58
C PRO A 74 1.94 3.78 11.62
N SER A 75 1.62 4.89 12.30
CA SER A 75 0.55 4.93 13.31
C SER A 75 -0.87 5.03 12.73
N HIS A 76 -1.02 5.05 11.40
CA HIS A 76 -2.32 5.21 10.75
C HIS A 76 -2.87 3.87 10.27
N THR A 77 -4.16 3.66 10.50
CA THR A 77 -4.91 2.45 10.12
C THR A 77 -5.89 2.68 8.97
N SER A 78 -5.86 3.86 8.33
CA SER A 78 -6.70 4.20 7.20
C SER A 78 -5.91 4.96 6.15
N VAL A 79 -5.90 4.44 4.93
CA VAL A 79 -5.20 5.05 3.80
C VAL A 79 -5.84 6.40 3.44
N ASP A 80 -7.16 6.52 3.56
CA ASP A 80 -7.88 7.78 3.28
C ASP A 80 -7.50 8.89 4.27
N LYS A 81 -7.28 8.56 5.56
CA LYS A 81 -6.75 9.53 6.53
C LYS A 81 -5.35 9.98 6.15
N VAL A 82 -4.48 9.05 5.72
CA VAL A 82 -3.15 9.41 5.21
C VAL A 82 -3.27 10.32 3.98
N ARG A 83 -4.17 10.02 3.06
CA ARG A 83 -4.48 10.83 1.87
C ARG A 83 -4.96 12.24 2.26
N GLN A 84 -5.78 12.37 3.29
CA GLN A 84 -6.18 13.67 3.84
C GLN A 84 -5.01 14.44 4.44
N CYS A 85 -4.07 13.78 5.14
CA CYS A 85 -2.87 14.47 5.64
C CYS A 85 -2.03 15.08 4.50
N PHE A 86 -1.97 14.45 3.33
CA PHE A 86 -1.33 15.03 2.14
C PHE A 86 -2.07 16.28 1.65
N LYS A 87 -3.40 16.30 1.73
CA LYS A 87 -4.25 17.45 1.38
C LYS A 87 -4.14 18.61 2.40
N VAL A 88 -4.14 18.29 3.69
CA VAL A 88 -4.17 19.29 4.79
C VAL A 88 -2.81 19.93 5.03
N LYS A 89 -1.70 19.19 4.96
CA LYS A 89 -0.35 19.79 5.05
C LYS A 89 -0.06 20.79 3.92
N LYS A 90 -0.85 20.79 2.85
CA LYS A 90 -0.56 21.51 1.61
C LYS A 90 -1.73 22.33 1.07
N GLY A 91 -2.62 22.83 1.94
CA GLY A 91 -3.65 23.83 1.58
C GLY A 91 -4.37 23.53 0.26
N ILE A 92 -5.33 22.60 0.31
CA ILE A 92 -6.14 22.11 -0.83
C ILE A 92 -6.36 23.19 -1.93
N LEU A 93 -6.00 22.83 -3.18
CA LEU A 93 -6.38 23.50 -4.44
C LEU A 93 -5.72 24.85 -4.76
N SER A 94 -4.44 25.02 -4.48
CA SER A 94 -3.65 25.96 -5.28
C SER A 94 -2.67 25.17 -6.14
N ASN A 95 -2.39 25.66 -7.35
CA ASN A 95 -1.27 25.29 -8.20
C ASN A 95 0.06 25.57 -7.46
N SER A 96 0.25 24.91 -6.31
CA SER A 96 1.41 25.05 -5.45
C SER A 96 2.48 24.16 -6.05
N GLU A 97 3.42 24.81 -6.72
CA GLU A 97 4.64 24.23 -7.23
C GLU A 97 5.23 23.29 -6.15
N GLY A 98 5.28 21.99 -6.44
CA GLY A 98 5.85 20.98 -5.54
C GLY A 98 4.87 19.95 -4.94
N VAL A 99 3.61 19.89 -5.38
CA VAL A 99 2.72 18.75 -5.04
C VAL A 99 2.52 17.83 -6.25
N ASP A 100 3.31 16.77 -6.31
CA ASP A 100 3.06 15.70 -7.26
C ASP A 100 1.89 14.84 -6.78
N LEU A 101 0.70 15.12 -7.32
CA LEU A 101 -0.53 14.38 -7.01
C LEU A 101 -0.42 12.89 -7.34
N ASN A 102 0.51 12.50 -8.23
CA ASN A 102 0.77 11.11 -8.57
C ASN A 102 1.41 10.33 -7.42
N GLN A 103 1.96 11.02 -6.41
CA GLN A 103 2.55 10.41 -5.22
C GLN A 103 1.57 10.31 -4.05
N MET A 104 0.28 10.56 -4.28
CA MET A 104 -0.73 10.34 -3.25
C MET A 104 -0.95 8.84 -3.02
N PRO A 105 -1.32 8.42 -1.80
CA PRO A 105 -1.74 7.05 -1.56
C PRO A 105 -3.05 6.73 -2.30
N PRO A 106 -3.30 5.44 -2.63
CA PRO A 106 -4.56 5.02 -3.22
C PRO A 106 -5.74 5.32 -2.28
N CYS A 107 -6.96 5.37 -2.82
CA CYS A 107 -8.14 5.36 -1.96
C CYS A 107 -8.33 3.97 -1.35
N GLN A 108 -8.92 3.89 -0.16
CA GLN A 108 -9.15 2.60 0.50
C GLN A 108 -10.02 1.65 -0.34
N ASP A 109 -10.99 2.19 -1.10
CA ASP A 109 -11.81 1.39 -2.01
C ASP A 109 -11.02 0.86 -3.20
N LEU A 110 -10.10 1.66 -3.75
CA LEU A 110 -9.22 1.21 -4.81
C LEU A 110 -8.34 0.06 -4.31
N LEU A 111 -7.83 0.13 -3.08
CA LEU A 111 -7.00 -0.93 -2.49
C LEU A 111 -7.74 -2.28 -2.41
N LYS A 112 -9.06 -2.27 -2.22
CA LYS A 112 -9.90 -3.48 -2.22
C LYS A 112 -10.09 -4.08 -3.61
N LEU A 113 -9.94 -3.29 -4.68
CA LEU A 113 -10.02 -3.80 -6.07
C LEU A 113 -8.78 -4.60 -6.50
N HIS A 114 -7.73 -4.66 -5.66
CA HIS A 114 -6.52 -5.45 -5.92
C HIS A 114 -6.59 -6.89 -5.38
N THR A 115 -7.75 -7.33 -4.87
CA THR A 115 -8.01 -8.72 -4.47
C THR A 115 -8.38 -9.58 -5.67
#